data_AF-A0A9W2Z0X7-F1
#
_entry.id   AF-A0A9W2Z0X7-F1
#
_cell.length_a   1.000
_cell.length_b   1.000
_cell.length_c   1.000
_cell.angle_alpha   90.00
_cell.angle_beta   90.00
_cell.angle_gamma   90.00
#
_symmetry.space_group_name_H-M   'P 1'
#
loop_
_entity.id
_entity.type
_entity.pdbx_description
1 polymer ?
#
loop_
_entity_poly.entity_id
_entity_poly.type
_entity_poly.pdbx_seq_one_letter_code
_entity_poly.pdbx_strand_id
1 'polypeptide(L)'
;MQLNSRWTAAMFILTLAGVRVVSQSGGGNNKNQIFDRYSGSDEVLQPTEFSRFWLHFDDDGDGEVSKSEFDDSWRKEGLPDPQNAPWYFLLLDRVPDGVLNFLDFPHIFRLFDEDGDGSISESEFKENWDVYFERRNHH
;
A
#
# COMPACT_ATOMS: atom_id res chain seq x y z
N MET A 1 -29.77 51.91 3.14
CA MET A 1 -29.29 51.21 4.35
C MET A 1 -28.73 49.87 3.94
N GLN A 2 -27.40 49.73 3.93
CA GLN A 2 -26.66 48.64 4.57
C GLN A 2 -25.17 49.00 4.53
N LEU A 3 -24.50 48.73 5.64
CA LEU A 3 -23.26 49.35 6.11
C LEU A 3 -22.00 48.69 5.55
N ASN A 4 -20.97 49.51 5.36
CA ASN A 4 -19.58 49.11 5.18
C ASN A 4 -19.00 48.62 6.52
N SER A 5 -18.17 47.57 6.53
CA SER A 5 -16.75 47.70 6.93
C SER A 5 -15.96 46.39 6.84
N ARG A 6 -14.68 46.56 6.50
CA ARG A 6 -13.61 45.58 6.27
C ARG A 6 -12.86 45.28 7.58
N TRP A 7 -11.71 44.59 7.45
CA TRP A 7 -10.64 44.20 8.39
C TRP A 7 -10.72 42.70 8.74
N THR A 8 -9.72 41.83 8.52
CA THR A 8 -8.26 41.97 8.35
C THR A 8 -7.69 40.74 7.63
N ALA A 9 -6.61 40.96 6.89
CA ALA A 9 -5.84 39.94 6.17
C ALA A 9 -5.11 38.97 7.12
N ALA A 10 -5.05 37.69 6.74
CA ALA A 10 -4.00 36.78 7.19
C ALA A 10 -3.19 36.35 5.96
N MET A 11 -1.98 36.89 5.85
CA MET A 11 -0.95 36.46 4.90
C MET A 11 -0.51 35.05 5.29
N PHE A 12 -0.85 34.05 4.49
CA PHE A 12 -0.09 32.81 4.50
C PHE A 12 1.11 32.98 3.58
N ILE A 13 2.28 32.99 4.21
CA ILE A 13 3.60 33.08 3.60
C ILE A 13 3.75 31.88 2.65
N LEU A 14 3.85 32.16 1.35
CA LEU A 14 4.34 31.22 0.35
C LEU A 14 5.83 30.98 0.60
N THR A 15 6.16 29.98 1.42
CA THR A 15 7.48 29.37 1.37
C THR A 15 7.52 28.38 0.22
N LEU A 16 8.36 28.69 -0.78
CA LEU A 16 8.74 27.82 -1.89
C LEU A 16 9.31 26.49 -1.36
N ALA A 17 8.57 25.41 -1.55
CA ALA A 17 9.16 24.08 -1.73
C ALA A 17 8.59 23.55 -3.06
N GLY A 18 9.49 23.19 -3.97
CA GLY A 18 9.19 22.97 -5.38
C GLY A 18 7.98 22.07 -5.60
N VAL A 19 7.05 22.54 -6.44
CA VAL A 19 6.03 21.70 -7.04
C VAL A 19 6.76 20.64 -7.87
N ARG A 20 6.93 19.45 -7.31
CA ARG A 20 7.23 18.26 -8.11
C ARG A 20 5.94 17.95 -8.86
N VAL A 21 5.94 18.22 -10.16
CA VAL A 21 4.99 17.56 -11.05
C VAL A 21 5.35 16.07 -10.99
N VAL A 22 4.58 15.31 -10.21
CA VAL A 22 4.64 13.85 -10.24
C VAL A 22 3.99 13.42 -11.54
N SER A 23 4.81 13.06 -12.52
CA SER A 23 4.34 12.34 -13.71
C SER A 23 3.82 10.98 -13.26
N GLN A 24 2.51 10.77 -13.40
CA GLN A 24 1.87 9.46 -13.21
C GLN A 24 2.31 8.52 -14.32
N SER A 25 3.28 7.65 -14.01
CA SER A 25 3.38 6.31 -14.58
C SER A 25 2.82 5.35 -13.53
N GLY A 26 1.54 5.01 -13.67
CA GLY A 26 0.69 4.43 -12.62
C GLY A 26 0.97 2.97 -12.25
N GLY A 27 2.08 2.71 -11.58
CA GLY A 27 2.31 1.45 -10.88
C GLY A 27 3.46 1.54 -9.86
N GLY A 28 4.59 2.11 -10.28
CA GLY A 28 5.80 2.17 -9.43
C GLY A 28 5.71 3.09 -8.22
N ASN A 29 4.91 4.16 -8.28
CA ASN A 29 4.83 5.14 -7.18
C ASN A 29 3.83 4.74 -6.09
N ASN A 30 2.84 3.90 -6.40
CA ASN A 30 1.72 3.66 -5.51
C ASN A 30 2.07 2.60 -4.46
N LYS A 31 2.77 1.52 -4.84
CA LYS A 31 3.30 0.53 -3.87
C LYS A 31 4.25 1.17 -2.85
N ASN A 32 5.13 2.07 -3.30
CA ASN A 32 6.04 2.80 -2.41
C ASN A 32 5.28 3.74 -1.46
N GLN A 33 4.27 4.46 -1.96
CA GLN A 33 3.43 5.31 -1.10
C GLN A 33 2.68 4.53 -0.02
N ILE A 34 2.21 3.31 -0.35
CA ILE A 34 1.56 2.45 0.64
C ILE A 34 2.61 1.92 1.63
N PHE A 35 3.79 1.47 1.16
CA PHE A 35 4.91 1.11 2.04
C PHE A 35 5.25 2.23 3.04
N ASP A 36 5.56 3.43 2.53
CA ASP A 36 5.93 4.60 3.33
C ASP A 36 4.85 4.97 4.37
N ARG A 37 3.57 4.74 4.04
CA ARG A 37 2.45 5.00 4.96
C ARG A 37 2.49 4.07 6.17
N TYR A 38 2.88 2.81 5.98
CA TYR A 38 2.80 1.79 7.02
C TYR A 38 4.13 1.54 7.73
N SER A 39 5.28 1.81 7.09
CA SER A 39 6.62 1.65 7.67
C SER A 39 7.01 2.74 8.67
N GLY A 40 6.15 3.73 8.89
CA GLY A 40 6.38 4.77 9.90
C GLY A 40 7.70 5.53 9.69
N SER A 41 8.43 5.76 10.79
CA SER A 41 9.65 6.59 10.82
C SER A 41 10.95 5.81 10.74
N ASP A 42 10.91 4.50 10.93
CA ASP A 42 12.05 3.58 10.90
C ASP A 42 12.25 2.92 9.53
N GLU A 43 11.37 3.22 8.56
CA GLU A 43 11.50 2.84 7.14
C GLU A 43 11.57 1.31 6.93
N VAL A 44 11.04 0.55 7.89
CA VAL A 44 10.88 -0.90 7.85
C VAL A 44 9.46 -1.27 8.21
N LEU A 45 8.95 -2.40 7.74
CA LEU A 45 7.67 -2.95 8.19
C LEU A 45 7.92 -4.01 9.25
N GLN A 46 7.49 -3.74 10.48
CA GLN A 46 7.38 -4.76 11.52
C GLN A 46 6.17 -5.68 11.24
N PRO A 47 6.08 -6.88 11.83
CA PRO A 47 4.96 -7.80 11.59
C PRO A 47 3.56 -7.19 11.79
N THR A 48 3.42 -6.29 12.77
CA THR A 48 2.15 -5.58 13.03
C THR A 48 1.85 -4.54 11.95
N GLU A 49 2.86 -3.82 11.47
CA GLU A 49 2.72 -2.82 10.41
C GLU A 49 2.45 -3.49 9.06
N PHE A 50 3.11 -4.61 8.78
CA PHE A 50 2.85 -5.45 7.61
C PHE A 50 1.43 -6.02 7.62
N SER A 51 0.91 -6.41 8.78
CA SER A 51 -0.50 -6.82 8.89
C SER A 51 -1.45 -5.66 8.57
N ARG A 52 -1.16 -4.45 9.06
CA ARG A 52 -1.94 -3.24 8.74
C ARG A 52 -1.84 -2.84 7.27
N PHE A 53 -0.70 -3.10 6.63
CA PHE A 53 -0.52 -2.91 5.20
C PHE A 53 -1.52 -3.76 4.41
N TRP A 54 -1.72 -5.04 4.76
CA TRP A 54 -2.73 -5.86 4.07
C TRP A 54 -4.16 -5.47 4.43
N LEU A 55 -4.41 -5.06 5.68
CA LEU A 55 -5.70 -4.49 6.07
C LEU A 55 -5.99 -3.11 5.43
N HIS A 56 -5.06 -2.51 4.67
CA HIS A 56 -5.38 -1.38 3.79
C HIS A 56 -6.45 -1.75 2.75
N PHE A 57 -6.53 -3.03 2.40
CA PHE A 57 -7.46 -3.55 1.39
C PHE A 57 -8.81 -3.98 1.99
N ASP A 58 -8.95 -4.05 3.32
CA ASP A 58 -10.21 -4.31 4.04
C ASP A 58 -11.08 -3.03 3.97
N ASP A 59 -12.10 -3.04 3.09
CA ASP A 59 -12.90 -1.85 2.78
C ASP A 59 -14.09 -1.72 3.73
N ASP A 60 -14.65 -2.84 4.22
CA ASP A 60 -15.78 -2.84 5.13
C ASP A 60 -15.40 -2.86 6.63
N GLY A 61 -14.13 -3.15 6.94
CA GLY A 61 -13.54 -3.06 8.27
C GLY A 61 -13.88 -4.25 9.17
N ASP A 62 -14.22 -5.41 8.60
CA ASP A 62 -14.52 -6.63 9.37
C ASP A 62 -13.27 -7.35 9.91
N GLY A 63 -12.08 -6.90 9.49
CA GLY A 63 -10.79 -7.45 9.89
C GLY A 63 -10.27 -8.58 9.00
N GLU A 64 -10.97 -8.88 7.91
CA GLU A 64 -10.61 -9.85 6.89
C GLU A 64 -10.60 -9.16 5.52
N VAL A 65 -9.63 -9.48 4.67
CA VAL A 65 -9.65 -8.97 3.29
C VAL A 65 -10.30 -10.02 2.41
N SER A 66 -11.53 -9.78 1.98
CA SER A 66 -12.17 -10.64 1.00
C SER A 66 -11.53 -10.49 -0.38
N LYS A 67 -11.74 -11.49 -1.23
CA LYS A 67 -11.28 -11.44 -2.63
C LYS A 67 -11.82 -10.23 -3.41
N SER A 68 -13.06 -9.81 -3.12
CA SER A 68 -13.66 -8.66 -3.80
C SER A 68 -12.96 -7.37 -3.41
N GLU A 69 -12.76 -7.16 -2.11
CA GLU A 69 -12.10 -5.97 -1.61
C GLU A 69 -10.65 -5.91 -2.07
N PHE A 70 -9.95 -7.05 -2.11
CA PHE A 70 -8.62 -7.13 -2.69
C PHE A 70 -8.60 -6.70 -4.17
N ASP A 71 -9.47 -7.24 -5.04
CA ASP A 71 -9.49 -6.89 -6.47
C ASP A 71 -9.86 -5.42 -6.70
N ASP A 72 -10.88 -4.92 -5.99
CA ASP A 72 -11.37 -3.55 -6.12
C ASP A 72 -10.32 -2.54 -5.61
N SER A 73 -9.74 -2.78 -4.44
CA SER A 73 -8.71 -1.93 -3.86
C SER A 73 -7.41 -1.99 -4.65
N TRP A 74 -7.00 -3.14 -5.19
CA TRP A 74 -5.82 -3.25 -6.05
C TRP A 74 -5.93 -2.36 -7.30
N ARG A 75 -7.12 -2.35 -7.94
CA ARG A 75 -7.42 -1.47 -9.08
C ARG A 75 -7.43 0.00 -8.68
N LYS A 76 -8.09 0.32 -7.57
CA LYS A 76 -8.25 1.68 -7.04
C LYS A 76 -6.90 2.30 -6.66
N GLU A 77 -6.02 1.52 -6.07
CA GLU A 77 -4.65 1.91 -5.74
C GLU A 77 -3.73 1.97 -6.97
N GLY A 78 -4.20 1.63 -8.18
CA GLY A 78 -3.40 1.69 -9.39
C GLY A 78 -2.15 0.81 -9.33
N LEU A 79 -2.27 -0.35 -8.67
CA LEU A 79 -1.22 -1.35 -8.58
C LEU A 79 -1.05 -2.10 -9.92
N PRO A 80 0.14 -2.66 -10.19
CA PRO A 80 0.45 -3.31 -11.47
C PRO A 80 -0.47 -4.51 -11.75
N ASP A 81 -0.68 -4.78 -13.04
CA ASP A 81 -1.42 -5.94 -13.54
C ASP A 81 -2.75 -6.22 -12.81
N PRO A 82 -3.68 -5.25 -12.77
CA PRO A 82 -4.94 -5.41 -12.04
C PRO A 82 -5.80 -6.58 -12.55
N GLN A 83 -5.61 -7.05 -13.79
CA GLN A 83 -6.23 -8.26 -14.31
C GLN A 83 -5.78 -9.54 -13.58
N ASN A 84 -4.61 -9.52 -12.94
CA ASN A 84 -4.03 -10.64 -12.21
C ASN A 84 -4.30 -10.57 -10.70
N ALA A 85 -4.91 -9.51 -10.17
CA ALA A 85 -5.22 -9.39 -8.75
C ALA A 85 -5.98 -10.61 -8.17
N PRO A 86 -6.94 -11.25 -8.87
CA PRO A 86 -7.56 -12.48 -8.40
C PRO A 86 -6.59 -13.66 -8.23
N TRP A 87 -5.51 -13.72 -9.01
CA TRP A 87 -4.45 -14.72 -8.87
C TRP A 87 -3.48 -14.38 -7.74
N TYR A 88 -3.18 -13.10 -7.55
CA TYR A 88 -2.36 -12.63 -6.43
C TYR A 88 -3.02 -12.92 -5.09
N PHE A 89 -4.33 -12.73 -4.98
CA PHE A 89 -5.10 -13.15 -3.81
C PHE A 89 -4.88 -14.63 -3.47
N LEU A 90 -5.03 -15.53 -4.46
CA LEU A 90 -4.84 -16.97 -4.26
C LEU A 90 -3.40 -17.36 -3.89
N LEU A 91 -2.41 -16.55 -4.25
CA LEU A 91 -1.02 -16.74 -3.85
C LEU A 91 -0.80 -16.38 -2.37
N LEU A 92 -1.50 -15.36 -1.90
CA LEU A 92 -1.40 -14.81 -0.55
C LEU A 92 -2.28 -15.56 0.46
N ASP A 93 -3.39 -16.17 0.03
CA ASP A 93 -4.29 -16.99 0.84
C ASP A 93 -3.62 -18.32 1.21
N ARG A 94 -2.85 -18.31 2.31
CA ARG A 94 -1.99 -19.42 2.74
C ARG A 94 -2.76 -20.45 3.55
N VAL A 95 -3.79 -20.00 4.26
CA VAL A 95 -4.81 -20.81 4.88
C VAL A 95 -6.05 -20.71 4.00
N PRO A 96 -6.25 -21.61 3.01
CA PRO A 96 -7.20 -21.43 1.91
C PRO A 96 -8.67 -21.45 2.36
N ASP A 97 -9.11 -20.36 2.97
CA ASP A 97 -10.45 -20.12 3.51
C ASP A 97 -11.18 -18.99 2.76
N GLY A 98 -10.49 -18.34 1.81
CA GLY A 98 -11.07 -17.36 0.90
C GLY A 98 -11.04 -15.93 1.41
N VAL A 99 -10.29 -15.66 2.49
CA VAL A 99 -9.98 -14.32 3.01
C VAL A 99 -8.48 -14.20 3.28
N LEU A 100 -7.95 -12.97 3.34
CA LEU A 100 -6.62 -12.75 3.92
C LEU A 100 -6.78 -12.17 5.31
N ASN A 101 -6.22 -12.85 6.32
CA ASN A 101 -6.34 -12.41 7.70
C ASN A 101 -5.05 -12.70 8.51
N PHE A 102 -5.16 -12.57 9.84
CA PHE A 102 -4.05 -12.78 10.76
C PHE A 102 -3.44 -14.19 10.72
N LEU A 103 -4.13 -15.18 10.14
CA LEU A 103 -3.59 -16.52 9.91
C LEU A 103 -2.62 -16.53 8.71
N ASP A 104 -2.86 -15.71 7.69
CA ASP A 104 -2.03 -15.63 6.49
C ASP A 104 -0.84 -14.69 6.65
N PHE A 105 -1.05 -13.53 7.27
CA PHE A 105 -0.05 -12.47 7.33
C PHE A 105 1.32 -12.92 7.86
N PRO A 106 1.44 -13.80 8.88
CA PRO A 106 2.73 -14.32 9.32
C PRO A 106 3.44 -15.18 8.27
N HIS A 107 2.69 -15.87 7.41
CA HIS A 107 3.26 -16.63 6.30
C HIS A 107 3.70 -15.71 5.17
N ILE A 108 2.90 -14.69 4.84
CA ILE A 108 3.24 -13.70 3.81
C ILE A 108 4.45 -12.87 4.26
N PHE A 109 4.54 -12.49 5.54
CA PHE A 109 5.66 -11.74 6.09
C PHE A 109 6.99 -12.45 5.83
N ARG A 110 7.05 -13.76 6.10
CA ARG A 110 8.25 -14.58 5.82
C ARG A 110 8.60 -14.72 4.34
N LEU A 111 7.68 -14.41 3.42
CA LEU A 111 8.00 -14.37 1.99
C LEU A 111 8.72 -13.09 1.60
N PHE A 112 8.61 -12.04 2.42
CA PHE A 112 9.17 -10.72 2.19
C PHE A 112 10.41 -10.45 3.06
N ASP A 113 10.44 -10.94 4.30
CA ASP A 113 11.60 -10.92 5.22
C ASP A 113 12.63 -11.96 4.73
N GLU A 114 13.48 -11.57 3.77
CA GLU A 114 14.37 -12.47 3.03
C GLU A 114 15.60 -12.83 3.87
N ASP A 115 16.12 -11.88 4.64
CA ASP A 115 17.28 -12.11 5.50
C ASP A 115 16.92 -12.67 6.89
N GLY A 116 15.63 -12.62 7.27
CA GLY A 116 15.11 -13.20 8.49
C GLY A 116 15.40 -12.37 9.74
N ASP A 117 15.66 -11.07 9.60
CA ASP A 117 15.93 -10.17 10.71
C ASP A 117 14.68 -9.78 11.52
N GLY A 118 13.50 -10.17 11.04
CA GLY A 118 12.22 -9.96 11.69
C GLY A 118 11.57 -8.61 11.34
N SER A 119 12.11 -7.91 10.34
CA SER A 119 11.54 -6.71 9.73
C SER A 119 11.60 -6.84 8.20
N ILE A 120 10.81 -6.03 7.49
CA ILE A 120 10.90 -5.96 6.02
C ILE A 120 11.42 -4.58 5.67
N SER A 121 12.65 -4.54 5.17
CA SER A 121 13.25 -3.32 4.62
C SER A 121 12.58 -2.89 3.31
N GLU A 122 12.79 -1.64 2.91
CA GLU A 122 12.27 -1.14 1.63
C GLU A 122 12.82 -1.95 0.42
N SER A 123 14.07 -2.43 0.50
CA SER A 123 14.68 -3.25 -0.57
C SER A 123 13.99 -4.60 -0.67
N GLU A 124 13.83 -5.28 0.46
CA GLU A 124 13.12 -6.55 0.55
C GLU A 124 11.69 -6.43 0.05
N PHE A 125 10.99 -5.36 0.44
CA PHE A 125 9.64 -5.08 -0.04
C PHE A 125 9.60 -4.96 -1.56
N LYS A 126 10.44 -4.10 -2.16
CA LYS A 126 10.43 -3.85 -3.61
C LYS A 126 10.84 -5.08 -4.40
N GLU A 127 11.89 -5.77 -3.97
CA GLU A 127 12.42 -6.94 -4.68
C GLU A 127 11.42 -8.10 -4.67
N ASN A 128 10.84 -8.40 -3.50
CA ASN A 128 9.83 -9.45 -3.39
C ASN A 128 8.51 -9.06 -4.06
N TRP A 129 8.09 -7.79 -3.95
CA TRP A 129 6.92 -7.29 -4.67
C TRP A 129 7.04 -7.54 -6.17
N ASP A 130 8.17 -7.17 -6.76
CA ASP A 130 8.38 -7.34 -8.20
C ASP A 130 8.38 -8.83 -8.57
N VAL A 131 8.94 -9.71 -7.73
CA VAL A 131 8.94 -11.16 -7.96
C VAL A 131 7.53 -11.75 -7.93
N TYR A 132 6.69 -11.36 -6.97
CA TYR A 132 5.37 -11.94 -6.80
C TYR A 132 4.30 -11.31 -7.71
N PHE A 133 4.42 -10.03 -8.02
CA PHE A 133 3.32 -9.26 -8.62
C PHE A 133 3.63 -8.56 -9.96
N GLU A 134 4.90 -8.51 -10.39
CA GLU A 134 5.27 -7.80 -11.64
C GLU A 134 6.04 -8.69 -12.65
N ARG A 135 6.95 -9.55 -12.20
CA ARG A 135 7.91 -10.26 -13.07
C ARG A 135 7.30 -11.39 -13.92
N ARG A 136 6.05 -11.83 -13.69
CA ARG A 136 5.48 -13.01 -14.39
C ARG A 136 4.75 -12.73 -15.71
N ASN A 137 4.87 -11.53 -16.29
CA ASN A 137 4.24 -11.21 -17.59
C ASN A 137 5.21 -11.17 -18.80
N HIS A 138 6.37 -11.84 -18.72
CA HIS A 138 7.28 -12.03 -19.88
C HIS A 138 7.37 -13.50 -20.32
N HIS A 139 6.27 -14.05 -20.85
CA HIS A 139 6.29 -15.25 -21.68
C HIS A 139 5.93 -14.91 -23.13
#